data_AF-A0A959X8L8-F1
#
_entry.id   AF-A0A959X8L8-F1
#
_cell.length_a   1.000
_cell.length_b   1.000
_cell.length_c   1.000
_cell.angle_alpha   90.00
_cell.angle_beta   90.00
_cell.angle_gamma   90.00
#
_symmetry.space_group_name_H-M   'P 1'
#
loop_
_entity.id
_entity.type
_entity.pdbx_description
1 polymer ?
#
loop_
_entity_poly.entity_id
_entity_poly.type
_entity_poly.pdbx_seq_one_letter_code
_entity_poly.pdbx_strand_id
1 'polypeptide(L)'
;MPDDGLRLLTGRDVDPLLRAAVAHQGGELLSWALEHVDSAPSASTTATYLATVRWPHGERTELLGVSARTGELSPSDERAHVFEDGTRRVAVWLYPDDPDLPGLPRAAYPDRMAEALAPALGPLAPEQVSLTMIGYRPRRRAVVRVDVADPAETLYVKVLRPRVFADVLRRHTLLREGGIPAPEVLLATDDQLLVTRELPGAPLAHALF
;
A
#
# COMPACT_ATOMS: atom_id res chain seq x y z
N MET A 1 -9.54 -19.52 22.89
CA MET A 1 -9.88 -18.31 22.09
C MET A 1 -9.45 -18.57 20.66
N PRO A 2 -10.20 -18.11 19.64
CA PRO A 2 -9.74 -18.20 18.26
C PRO A 2 -8.41 -17.46 18.15
N ASP A 3 -7.42 -18.10 17.53
CA ASP A 3 -6.13 -17.49 17.34
C ASP A 3 -6.17 -16.58 16.11
N ASP A 4 -5.95 -15.30 16.33
CA ASP A 4 -5.91 -14.23 15.33
C ASP A 4 -4.48 -13.93 14.84
N GLY A 5 -3.53 -14.81 15.18
CA GLY A 5 -2.12 -14.70 14.84
C GLY A 5 -1.32 -13.65 15.60
N LEU A 6 -1.91 -12.89 16.54
CA LEU A 6 -1.20 -11.80 17.21
C LEU A 6 0.11 -12.27 17.87
N ARG A 7 0.06 -13.38 18.64
CA ARG A 7 1.25 -13.93 19.31
C ARG A 7 2.34 -14.35 18.34
N LEU A 8 1.96 -14.92 17.19
CA LEU A 8 2.90 -15.34 16.15
C LEU A 8 3.58 -14.10 15.56
N LEU A 9 2.78 -13.14 15.09
CA LEU A 9 3.27 -11.99 14.32
C LEU A 9 4.04 -10.97 15.16
N THR A 10 3.79 -10.88 16.47
CA THR A 10 4.58 -10.01 17.36
C THR A 10 5.75 -10.75 18.03
N GLY A 11 5.87 -12.06 17.82
CA GLY A 11 6.86 -12.92 18.46
C GLY A 11 8.06 -13.24 17.56
N ARG A 12 9.07 -13.91 18.14
CA ARG A 12 10.19 -14.44 17.36
C ARG A 12 9.80 -15.63 16.47
N ASP A 13 8.66 -16.25 16.78
CA ASP A 13 8.11 -17.39 16.03
C ASP A 13 7.80 -17.04 14.57
N VAL A 14 7.76 -15.74 14.19
CA VAL A 14 7.58 -15.29 12.80
C VAL A 14 8.84 -15.41 11.93
N ASP A 15 10.03 -15.51 12.51
CA ASP A 15 11.30 -15.52 11.75
C ASP A 15 11.35 -16.61 10.66
N PRO A 16 10.97 -17.89 10.92
CA PRO A 16 10.95 -18.92 9.88
C PRO A 16 10.02 -18.58 8.72
N LEU A 17 8.87 -17.96 9.01
CA LEU A 17 7.92 -17.52 7.99
C LEU A 17 8.51 -16.43 7.09
N LEU A 18 9.14 -15.41 7.70
CA LEU A 18 9.78 -14.33 6.94
C LEU A 18 10.93 -14.86 6.09
N ARG A 19 11.75 -15.78 6.63
CA ARG A 19 12.82 -16.45 5.87
C ARG A 19 12.28 -17.23 4.70
N ALA A 20 11.22 -18.01 4.90
CA ALA A 20 10.59 -18.79 3.84
C ALA A 20 10.02 -17.89 2.73
N ALA A 21 9.36 -16.80 3.10
CA ALA A 21 8.82 -15.83 2.13
C ALA A 21 9.90 -15.16 1.28
N VAL A 22 10.99 -14.72 1.91
CA VAL A 22 12.14 -14.13 1.20
C VAL A 22 12.84 -15.15 0.31
N ALA A 23 13.09 -16.36 0.82
CA ALA A 23 13.72 -17.44 0.07
C ALA A 23 12.89 -17.87 -1.13
N HIS A 24 11.56 -17.89 -1.00
CA HIS A 24 10.64 -18.17 -2.11
C HIS A 24 10.78 -17.17 -3.27
N GLN A 25 11.17 -15.92 -2.99
CA GLN A 25 11.47 -14.91 -4.01
C GLN A 25 12.95 -14.85 -4.41
N GLY A 26 13.77 -15.81 -3.97
CA GLY A 26 15.18 -15.93 -4.33
C GLY A 26 16.13 -15.06 -3.52
N GLY A 27 15.69 -14.53 -2.38
CA GLY A 27 16.53 -13.75 -1.46
C GLY A 27 16.99 -14.54 -0.24
N GLU A 28 17.87 -13.93 0.54
CA GLU A 28 18.27 -14.40 1.88
C GLU A 28 17.96 -13.31 2.92
N LEU A 29 17.12 -13.64 3.90
CA LEU A 29 16.78 -12.73 4.99
C LEU A 29 17.94 -12.63 5.99
N LEU A 30 18.51 -11.43 6.15
CA LEU A 30 19.64 -11.18 7.05
C LEU A 30 19.16 -10.77 8.44
N SER A 31 18.25 -9.80 8.49
CA SER A 31 17.69 -9.26 9.72
C SER A 31 16.30 -8.71 9.47
N TRP A 32 15.51 -8.55 10.55
CA TRP A 32 14.21 -7.91 10.49
C TRP A 32 13.87 -7.21 11.82
N ALA A 33 13.02 -6.21 11.74
CA ALA A 33 12.43 -5.52 12.87
C ALA A 33 10.92 -5.30 12.62
N LEU A 34 10.10 -5.56 13.65
CA LEU A 34 8.67 -5.26 13.61
C LEU A 34 8.46 -3.74 13.51
N GLU A 35 7.69 -3.31 12.53
CA GLU A 35 7.46 -1.89 12.20
C GLU A 35 6.04 -1.44 12.57
N HIS A 36 5.02 -2.19 12.17
CA HIS A 36 3.63 -1.87 12.48
C HIS A 36 2.80 -3.13 12.76
N VAL A 37 1.74 -2.98 13.56
CA VAL A 37 0.74 -4.01 13.84
C VAL A 37 -0.65 -3.38 13.79
N ASP A 38 -1.54 -3.95 12.97
CA ASP A 38 -2.99 -3.70 12.96
C ASP A 38 -3.68 -5.01 13.37
N SER A 39 -4.34 -5.02 14.53
CA SER A 39 -5.05 -6.20 15.03
C SER A 39 -6.54 -5.91 15.14
N ALA A 40 -7.34 -6.79 14.55
CA ALA A 40 -8.76 -6.94 14.79
C ALA A 40 -8.95 -8.16 15.70
N PRO A 41 -9.17 -7.96 17.02
CA PRO A 41 -9.15 -9.05 18.00
C PRO A 41 -10.07 -10.21 17.62
N SER A 42 -9.54 -11.43 17.73
CA SER A 42 -10.24 -12.68 17.39
C SER A 42 -10.66 -12.83 15.92
N ALA A 43 -10.19 -11.95 15.02
CA ALA A 43 -10.52 -11.99 13.60
C ALA A 43 -9.26 -12.06 12.72
N SER A 44 -8.35 -11.09 12.87
CA SER A 44 -7.13 -11.04 12.06
C SER A 44 -6.09 -10.10 12.64
N THR A 45 -4.82 -10.43 12.46
CA THR A 45 -3.69 -9.53 12.72
C THR A 45 -2.88 -9.35 11.45
N THR A 46 -2.54 -8.11 11.15
CA THR A 46 -1.58 -7.72 10.13
C THR A 46 -0.37 -7.08 10.78
N ALA A 47 0.83 -7.52 10.42
CA ALA A 47 2.07 -6.94 10.87
C ALA A 47 2.98 -6.64 9.68
N THR A 48 3.80 -5.60 9.80
CA THR A 48 4.87 -5.31 8.83
C THR A 48 6.24 -5.33 9.48
N TYR A 49 7.24 -5.67 8.68
CA TYR A 49 8.62 -5.83 9.10
C TYR A 49 9.54 -5.09 8.14
N LEU A 50 10.41 -4.25 8.68
CA LEU A 50 11.57 -3.76 7.94
C LEU A 50 12.64 -4.84 7.98
N ALA A 51 13.00 -5.37 6.81
CA ALA A 51 13.95 -6.46 6.66
C ALA A 51 15.14 -6.04 5.84
N THR A 52 16.34 -6.47 6.23
CA THR A 52 17.50 -6.44 5.34
C THR A 52 17.57 -7.78 4.61
N VAL A 53 17.48 -7.73 3.28
CA VAL A 53 17.46 -8.90 2.41
C VAL A 53 18.64 -8.84 1.46
N ARG A 54 19.36 -9.94 1.32
CA ARG A 54 20.34 -10.14 0.26
C ARG A 54 19.66 -10.74 -0.95
N TRP A 55 19.56 -9.96 -2.02
CA TRP A 55 19.11 -10.43 -3.31
C TRP A 55 20.31 -10.81 -4.19
N PRO A 56 20.08 -11.53 -5.31
CA PRO A 56 21.15 -11.79 -6.29
C PRO A 56 21.83 -10.52 -6.81
N HIS A 57 21.14 -9.39 -6.76
CA HIS A 57 21.59 -8.09 -7.27
C HIS A 57 22.10 -7.14 -6.16
N GLY A 58 22.23 -7.64 -4.92
CA GLY A 58 22.73 -6.87 -3.78
C GLY A 58 21.79 -6.84 -2.58
N GLU A 59 22.27 -6.24 -1.50
CA GLU A 59 21.52 -6.10 -0.25
C GLU A 59 20.59 -4.88 -0.31
N ARG A 60 19.36 -5.05 0.17
CA ARG A 60 18.34 -4.00 0.21
C ARG A 60 17.52 -4.06 1.48
N THR A 61 16.96 -2.92 1.86
CA THR A 61 15.92 -2.84 2.88
C THR A 61 14.57 -3.01 2.21
N GLU A 62 13.82 -4.01 2.68
CA GLU A 62 12.51 -4.39 2.17
C GLU A 62 11.46 -4.24 3.27
N LEU A 63 10.22 -3.95 2.87
CA LEU A 63 9.08 -3.95 3.78
C LEU A 63 8.22 -5.18 3.50
N LEU A 64 8.16 -6.11 4.45
CA LEU A 64 7.32 -7.30 4.36
C LEU A 64 6.04 -7.07 5.12
N GLY A 65 4.90 -7.44 4.54
CA GLY A 65 3.62 -7.52 5.24
C GLY A 65 3.21 -8.96 5.45
N VAL A 66 2.64 -9.23 6.62
CA VAL A 66 2.14 -10.54 7.01
C VAL A 66 0.76 -10.40 7.60
N SER A 67 -0.20 -11.19 7.14
CA SER A 67 -1.56 -11.24 7.69
C SER A 67 -1.94 -12.65 8.09
N ALA A 68 -2.26 -12.83 9.37
CA ALA A 68 -2.87 -14.03 9.90
C ALA A 68 -4.35 -13.77 10.17
N ARG A 69 -5.22 -14.74 9.84
CA ARG A 69 -6.67 -14.62 10.01
C ARG A 69 -7.24 -15.92 10.56
N THR A 70 -8.32 -15.80 11.33
CA THR A 70 -9.10 -16.96 11.75
C THR A 70 -10.07 -17.36 10.63
N GLY A 71 -10.00 -18.60 10.14
CA GLY A 71 -10.89 -19.12 9.10
C GLY A 71 -10.34 -19.00 7.67
N GLU A 72 -11.22 -18.85 6.69
CA GLU A 72 -10.83 -18.79 5.26
C GLU A 72 -10.11 -17.49 4.89
N LEU A 73 -9.25 -17.61 3.88
CA LEU A 73 -8.60 -16.45 3.28
C LEU A 73 -9.62 -15.53 2.61
N SER A 74 -9.32 -14.23 2.62
CA SER A 74 -10.03 -13.28 1.77
C SER A 74 -9.62 -13.47 0.31
N PRO A 75 -10.50 -13.15 -0.67
CA PRO A 75 -10.14 -13.23 -2.08
C PRO A 75 -8.91 -12.42 -2.48
N SER A 76 -8.57 -11.38 -1.72
CA SER A 76 -7.34 -10.61 -1.97
C SER A 76 -6.08 -11.33 -1.55
N ASP A 77 -6.14 -12.26 -0.60
CA ASP A 77 -4.98 -13.03 -0.16
C ASP A 77 -4.43 -13.95 -1.26
N GLU A 78 -5.22 -14.26 -2.31
CA GLU A 78 -4.73 -14.95 -3.52
C GLU A 78 -3.67 -14.15 -4.29
N ARG A 79 -3.60 -12.82 -4.07
CA ARG A 79 -2.56 -11.95 -4.61
C ARG A 79 -1.28 -11.92 -3.75
N ALA A 80 -1.30 -12.57 -2.59
CA ALA A 80 -0.15 -12.73 -1.71
C ALA A 80 0.33 -14.18 -1.69
N HIS A 81 1.54 -14.41 -1.18
CA HIS A 81 2.02 -15.77 -0.93
C HIS A 81 1.40 -16.31 0.35
N VAL A 82 0.66 -17.41 0.24
CA VAL A 82 -0.01 -18.05 1.37
C VAL A 82 0.86 -19.18 1.92
N PHE A 83 1.17 -19.10 3.21
CA PHE A 83 1.82 -20.16 3.97
C PHE A 83 0.81 -20.80 4.93
N GLU A 84 0.90 -22.11 5.13
CA GLU A 84 0.00 -22.86 5.98
C GLU A 84 0.79 -23.65 7.02
N ASP A 85 0.45 -23.49 8.30
CA ASP A 85 1.10 -24.18 9.43
C ASP A 85 0.11 -25.11 10.15
N GLY A 86 -0.72 -25.83 9.38
CA GLY A 86 -1.68 -26.85 9.83
C GLY A 86 -2.86 -26.36 10.68
N THR A 87 -2.76 -25.20 11.32
CA THR A 87 -3.82 -24.59 12.14
C THR A 87 -4.26 -23.22 11.64
N ARG A 88 -3.49 -22.59 10.74
CA ARG A 88 -3.64 -21.20 10.27
C ARG A 88 -3.08 -21.06 8.87
N ARG A 89 -3.67 -20.15 8.09
CA ARG A 89 -3.13 -19.66 6.81
C ARG A 89 -2.67 -18.22 6.99
N VAL A 90 -1.49 -17.92 6.48
CA VAL A 90 -0.83 -16.62 6.63
C VAL A 90 -0.47 -16.08 5.25
N ALA A 91 -0.98 -14.89 4.92
CA ALA A 91 -0.67 -14.20 3.68
C ALA A 91 0.55 -13.31 3.88
N VAL A 92 1.57 -13.47 3.04
CA VAL A 92 2.83 -12.71 3.06
C VAL A 92 3.04 -12.00 1.73
N TRP A 93 3.44 -10.74 1.78
CA TRP A 93 3.78 -9.94 0.60
C TRP A 93 5.00 -9.07 0.87
N LEU A 94 5.68 -8.69 -0.20
CA LEU A 94 6.66 -7.61 -0.18
C LEU A 94 6.01 -6.35 -0.70
N TYR A 95 6.31 -5.20 -0.11
CA TYR A 95 5.99 -3.92 -0.71
C TYR A 95 6.64 -3.81 -2.11
N PRO A 96 5.95 -3.31 -3.14
CA PRO A 96 4.62 -2.68 -3.12
C PRO A 96 3.43 -3.61 -3.42
N ASP A 97 3.60 -4.93 -3.42
CA ASP A 97 2.58 -5.92 -3.82
C ASP A 97 1.56 -6.22 -2.70
N ASP A 98 1.05 -5.17 -2.05
CA ASP A 98 0.01 -5.31 -1.03
C ASP A 98 -1.26 -5.92 -1.64
N PRO A 99 -1.72 -7.08 -1.14
CA PRO A 99 -2.82 -7.81 -1.74
C PRO A 99 -4.12 -7.01 -1.77
N ASP A 100 -4.32 -6.08 -0.84
CA ASP A 100 -5.55 -5.30 -0.77
C ASP A 100 -5.47 -3.97 -1.54
N LEU A 101 -4.29 -3.60 -2.05
CA LEU A 101 -4.05 -2.33 -2.75
C LEU A 101 -3.48 -2.57 -4.16
N PRO A 102 -4.32 -3.02 -5.12
CA PRO A 102 -3.85 -3.47 -6.44
C PRO A 102 -3.14 -2.39 -7.27
N GLY A 103 -3.45 -1.11 -7.06
CA GLY A 103 -2.76 0.00 -7.73
C GLY A 103 -1.44 0.42 -7.07
N LEU A 104 -1.06 -0.15 -5.92
CA LEU A 104 0.15 0.26 -5.21
C LEU A 104 1.42 0.01 -6.03
N PRO A 105 1.59 -1.13 -6.75
CA PRO A 105 2.74 -1.33 -7.63
C PRO A 105 2.84 -0.33 -8.79
N ARG A 106 1.76 0.36 -9.14
CA ARG A 106 1.77 1.44 -10.14
C ARG A 106 2.12 2.78 -9.50
N ALA A 107 1.58 3.04 -8.31
CA ALA A 107 1.83 4.26 -7.54
C ALA A 107 3.19 4.31 -6.83
N ALA A 108 3.96 3.21 -6.83
CA ALA A 108 5.26 3.12 -6.17
C ALA A 108 6.45 3.44 -7.08
N TYR A 109 6.26 3.49 -8.40
CA TYR A 109 7.34 3.70 -9.37
C TYR A 109 7.02 4.81 -10.38
N PRO A 110 7.95 5.77 -10.62
CA PRO A 110 7.69 6.93 -11.49
C PRO A 110 7.26 6.59 -12.91
N ASP A 111 7.89 5.60 -13.53
CA ASP A 111 7.60 5.13 -14.89
C ASP A 111 6.16 4.66 -15.02
N ARG A 112 5.71 3.81 -14.09
CA ARG A 112 4.34 3.29 -14.09
C ARG A 112 3.31 4.36 -13.75
N MET A 113 3.66 5.30 -12.87
CA MET A 113 2.77 6.41 -12.54
C MET A 113 2.65 7.41 -13.69
N ALA A 114 3.73 7.66 -14.45
CA ALA A 114 3.70 8.48 -15.65
C ALA A 114 2.72 7.90 -16.70
N GLU A 115 2.80 6.58 -16.95
CA GLU A 115 1.85 5.87 -17.81
C GLU A 115 0.40 5.98 -17.30
N ALA A 116 0.21 5.88 -15.97
CA ALA A 116 -1.10 5.98 -15.34
C ALA A 116 -1.75 7.36 -15.52
N LEU A 117 -0.95 8.43 -15.48
CA LEU A 117 -1.42 9.82 -15.58
C LEU A 117 -1.61 10.28 -17.02
N ALA A 118 -0.99 9.60 -17.99
CA ALA A 118 -1.00 10.00 -19.39
C ALA A 118 -2.39 10.24 -19.99
N PRO A 119 -3.45 9.47 -19.66
CA PRO A 119 -4.80 9.73 -20.15
C PRO A 119 -5.39 11.09 -19.73
N ALA A 120 -4.92 11.65 -18.62
CA ALA A 120 -5.45 12.91 -18.08
C ALA A 120 -4.54 14.12 -18.36
N LEU A 121 -3.23 13.91 -18.45
CA LEU A 121 -2.22 14.98 -18.59
C LEU A 121 -1.47 14.97 -19.92
N GLY A 122 -1.70 13.97 -20.77
CA GLY A 122 -0.89 13.72 -21.97
C GLY A 122 0.38 12.91 -21.64
N PRO A 123 1.18 12.53 -22.65
CA PRO A 123 2.38 11.72 -22.44
C PRO A 123 3.36 12.37 -21.46
N LEU A 124 3.87 11.57 -20.51
CA LEU A 124 4.84 11.99 -19.50
C LEU A 124 6.04 11.05 -19.54
N ALA A 125 7.25 11.62 -19.48
CA ALA A 125 8.46 10.85 -19.26
C ALA A 125 8.60 10.51 -17.76
N PRO A 126 9.18 9.35 -17.38
CA PRO A 126 9.38 8.97 -15.98
C PRO A 126 10.14 10.03 -15.17
N GLU A 127 11.09 10.73 -15.78
CA GLU A 127 11.92 11.76 -15.14
C GLU A 127 11.12 13.03 -14.80
N GLN A 128 9.95 13.22 -15.42
CA GLN A 128 9.04 14.31 -15.10
C GLN A 128 8.18 14.01 -13.87
N VAL A 129 8.19 12.77 -13.36
CA VAL A 129 7.32 12.33 -12.26
C VAL A 129 8.16 12.02 -11.02
N SER A 130 7.94 12.78 -9.96
CA SER A 130 8.51 12.50 -8.64
C SER A 130 7.44 11.97 -7.69
N LEU A 131 7.77 10.93 -6.93
CA LEU A 131 6.85 10.27 -6.01
C LEU A 131 7.32 10.44 -4.57
N THR A 132 6.43 10.90 -3.70
CA THR A 132 6.64 10.94 -2.26
C THR A 132 5.54 10.14 -1.56
N MET A 133 5.90 9.07 -0.87
CA MET A 133 4.96 8.32 -0.04
C MET A 133 4.58 9.17 1.18
N ILE A 134 3.33 9.64 1.22
CA ILE A 134 2.80 10.44 2.34
C ILE A 134 2.33 9.55 3.48
N GLY A 135 1.80 8.38 3.16
CA GLY A 135 1.44 7.40 4.17
C GLY A 135 0.98 6.10 3.56
N TYR A 136 1.46 5.01 4.14
CA TYR A 136 1.06 3.65 3.80
C TYR A 136 0.49 2.98 5.05
N ARG A 137 -0.74 2.49 4.95
CA ARG A 137 -1.38 1.65 5.97
C ARG A 137 -1.63 0.29 5.33
N PRO A 138 -0.81 -0.71 5.68
CA PRO A 138 -0.88 -2.05 5.08
C PRO A 138 -2.31 -2.57 5.05
N ARG A 139 -2.72 -3.08 3.89
CA ARG A 139 -4.06 -3.60 3.58
C ARG A 139 -5.22 -2.64 3.79
N ARG A 140 -4.96 -1.33 3.91
CA ARG A 140 -6.00 -0.31 4.13
C ARG A 140 -6.00 0.72 3.04
N ARG A 141 -4.87 1.40 2.85
CA ARG A 141 -4.67 2.47 1.85
C ARG A 141 -3.21 2.89 1.76
N ALA A 142 -2.84 3.49 0.64
CA ALA A 142 -1.65 4.33 0.54
C ALA A 142 -2.03 5.73 0.02
N VAL A 143 -1.21 6.72 0.33
CA VAL A 143 -1.32 8.08 -0.21
C VAL A 143 0.05 8.48 -0.72
N VAL A 144 0.13 8.78 -2.01
CA VAL A 144 1.34 9.22 -2.69
C VAL A 144 1.13 10.64 -3.19
N ARG A 145 2.06 11.54 -2.87
CA ARG A 145 2.15 12.83 -3.53
C ARG A 145 2.96 12.64 -4.81
N VAL A 146 2.42 13.14 -5.91
CA VAL A 146 3.04 13.07 -7.23
C VAL A 146 3.30 14.49 -7.68
N ASP A 147 4.56 14.81 -7.93
CA ASP A 147 4.95 16.08 -8.53
C ASP A 147 5.29 15.84 -9.99
N VAL A 148 4.56 16.50 -10.89
CA VAL A 148 4.77 16.46 -12.33
C VAL A 148 5.52 17.73 -12.75
N ALA A 149 6.58 17.57 -13.54
CA ALA A 149 7.31 18.67 -14.16
C ALA A 149 6.77 18.98 -15.57
N ASP A 150 6.68 20.27 -15.90
CA ASP A 150 6.37 20.79 -17.23
C ASP A 150 5.06 20.25 -17.87
N PRO A 151 3.88 20.81 -17.52
CA PRO A 151 3.67 21.89 -16.56
C PRO A 151 3.82 21.41 -15.11
N ALA A 152 4.34 22.29 -14.24
CA ALA A 152 4.47 22.01 -12.82
C ALA A 152 3.09 21.83 -12.18
N GLU A 153 2.81 20.63 -11.68
CA GLU A 153 1.55 20.30 -11.01
C GLU A 153 1.77 19.27 -9.90
N THR A 154 1.14 19.49 -8.74
CA THR A 154 1.14 18.54 -7.62
C THR A 154 -0.20 17.82 -7.55
N LEU A 155 -0.14 16.49 -7.49
CA LEU A 155 -1.28 15.60 -7.40
C LEU A 155 -1.15 14.73 -6.15
N TYR A 156 -2.29 14.21 -5.70
CA TYR A 156 -2.35 13.20 -4.66
C TYR A 156 -3.07 11.96 -5.17
N VAL A 157 -2.41 10.81 -5.03
CA VAL A 157 -2.94 9.51 -5.42
C VAL A 157 -3.31 8.75 -4.15
N LYS A 158 -4.61 8.49 -3.98
CA LYS A 158 -5.09 7.55 -2.95
C LYS A 158 -5.18 6.18 -3.59
N VAL A 159 -4.34 5.25 -3.12
CA VAL A 159 -4.44 3.83 -3.44
C VAL A 159 -5.41 3.20 -2.44
N LEU A 160 -6.50 2.63 -2.94
CA LEU A 160 -7.61 2.16 -2.10
C LEU A 160 -7.92 0.69 -2.36
N ARG A 161 -8.62 0.09 -1.40
CA ARG A 161 -9.22 -1.25 -1.59
C ARG A 161 -10.38 -1.19 -2.58
N PRO A 162 -10.58 -2.24 -3.40
CA PRO A 162 -11.75 -2.38 -4.29
C PRO A 162 -13.08 -2.06 -3.61
N ARG A 163 -13.30 -2.62 -2.41
CA ARG A 163 -14.57 -2.49 -1.67
C ARG A 163 -14.93 -1.05 -1.30
N VAL A 164 -13.95 -0.16 -1.13
CA VAL A 164 -14.20 1.23 -0.67
C VAL A 164 -14.09 2.27 -1.77
N PHE A 165 -13.56 1.88 -2.94
CA PHE A 165 -13.19 2.83 -3.99
C PHE A 165 -14.38 3.64 -4.50
N ALA A 166 -15.45 2.96 -4.93
CA ALA A 166 -16.65 3.59 -5.47
C ALA A 166 -17.30 4.56 -4.46
N ASP A 167 -17.35 4.16 -3.18
CA ASP A 167 -17.90 5.01 -2.12
C ASP A 167 -17.05 6.26 -1.86
N VAL A 168 -15.72 6.17 -1.95
CA VAL A 168 -14.82 7.33 -1.78
C VAL A 168 -14.94 8.27 -2.98
N LEU A 169 -14.94 7.72 -4.20
CA LEU A 169 -15.14 8.49 -5.43
C LEU A 169 -16.48 9.23 -5.39
N ARG A 170 -17.58 8.54 -5.04
CA ARG A 170 -18.91 9.14 -4.93
C ARG A 170 -18.96 10.29 -3.94
N ARG A 171 -18.27 10.19 -2.80
CA ARG A 171 -18.20 11.29 -1.82
C ARG A 171 -17.49 12.52 -2.38
N HIS A 172 -16.39 12.35 -3.12
CA HIS A 172 -15.73 13.48 -3.79
C HIS A 172 -16.68 14.17 -4.78
N THR A 173 -17.40 13.40 -5.61
CA THR A 173 -18.39 13.93 -6.55
C THR A 173 -19.50 14.71 -5.83
N LEU A 174 -20.12 14.13 -4.80
CA LEU A 174 -21.21 14.77 -4.06
C LEU A 174 -20.77 16.07 -3.37
N LEU A 175 -19.57 16.09 -2.78
CA LEU A 175 -19.06 17.30 -2.12
C LEU A 175 -18.85 18.43 -3.15
N ARG A 176 -18.27 18.10 -4.32
CA ARG A 176 -18.07 19.07 -5.41
C ARG A 176 -19.39 19.60 -5.97
N GLU A 177 -20.34 18.72 -6.26
CA GLU A 177 -21.68 19.07 -6.74
C GLU A 177 -22.44 19.96 -5.73
N GLY A 178 -22.21 19.74 -4.43
CA GLY A 178 -22.76 20.56 -3.35
C GLY A 178 -22.02 21.89 -3.11
N GLY A 179 -21.03 22.25 -3.94
CA GLY A 179 -20.26 23.50 -3.80
C GLY A 179 -19.24 23.48 -2.65
N ILE A 180 -19.00 22.33 -2.02
CA ILE A 180 -17.96 22.19 -0.99
C ILE A 180 -16.58 22.17 -1.68
N PRO A 181 -15.58 22.90 -1.16
CA PRO A 181 -14.23 22.93 -1.72
C PRO A 181 -13.47 21.62 -1.43
N ALA A 182 -13.91 20.52 -2.06
CA ALA A 182 -13.21 19.24 -2.09
C ALA A 182 -12.20 19.19 -3.26
N PRO A 183 -11.15 18.36 -3.18
CA PRO A 183 -10.20 18.20 -4.27
C PRO A 183 -10.91 17.72 -5.55
N GLU A 184 -10.52 18.28 -6.69
CA GLU A 184 -10.96 17.79 -8.00
C GLU A 184 -10.37 16.39 -8.24
N VAL A 185 -11.21 15.46 -8.67
CA VAL A 185 -10.77 14.13 -9.11
C VAL A 185 -10.35 14.24 -10.57
N LEU A 186 -9.04 14.10 -10.82
CA LEU A 186 -8.45 14.13 -12.14
C LEU A 186 -8.64 12.79 -12.87
N LEU A 187 -8.44 11.69 -12.15
CA LEU A 187 -8.48 10.35 -12.70
C LEU A 187 -8.94 9.33 -11.64
N ALA A 188 -9.69 8.34 -12.09
CA ALA A 188 -10.01 7.12 -11.36
C ALA A 188 -9.64 5.92 -12.25
N THR A 189 -8.86 4.98 -11.73
CA THR A 189 -8.36 3.83 -12.51
C THR A 189 -8.99 2.51 -12.08
N ASP A 190 -8.91 1.50 -12.95
CA ASP A 190 -9.45 0.16 -12.70
C ASP A 190 -8.70 -0.63 -11.62
N ASP A 191 -7.49 -0.20 -11.27
CA ASP A 191 -6.68 -0.70 -10.14
C ASP A 191 -6.82 0.17 -8.87
N GLN A 192 -7.91 0.95 -8.79
CA GLN A 192 -8.33 1.71 -7.60
C GLN A 192 -7.36 2.83 -7.17
N LEU A 193 -6.76 3.50 -8.15
CA LEU A 193 -6.11 4.79 -7.92
C LEU A 193 -7.14 5.90 -8.05
N LEU A 194 -7.27 6.72 -7.00
CA LEU A 194 -8.02 7.96 -7.05
C LEU A 194 -7.03 9.11 -7.05
N VAL A 195 -6.86 9.75 -8.21
CA VAL A 195 -5.95 10.87 -8.42
C VAL A 195 -6.71 12.17 -8.26
N THR A 196 -6.23 13.04 -7.37
CA THR A 196 -6.82 14.36 -7.14
C THR A 196 -5.78 15.46 -7.30
N ARG A 197 -6.21 16.63 -7.78
CA ARG A 197 -5.38 17.83 -7.70
C ARG A 197 -5.16 18.24 -6.25
N GLU A 198 -4.02 18.88 -5.99
CA GLU A 198 -3.78 19.54 -4.71
C GLU A 198 -4.88 20.59 -4.43
N LEU A 199 -5.35 20.63 -3.17
CA LEU A 199 -6.19 21.72 -2.72
C LEU A 199 -5.32 22.92 -2.35
N PRO A 200 -5.69 24.14 -2.78
CA PRO A 200 -4.95 25.33 -2.39
C PRO A 200 -5.06 25.57 -0.88
N GLY A 201 -3.98 26.07 -0.28
CA GLY A 201 -3.93 26.46 1.12
C GLY A 201 -2.71 25.89 1.85
N ALA A 202 -2.70 26.05 3.17
CA ALA A 202 -1.67 25.49 4.03
C ALA A 202 -2.29 24.40 4.94
N PRO A 203 -1.58 23.29 5.21
CA PRO A 203 -2.00 22.35 6.23
C PRO A 203 -2.20 23.05 7.57
N LEU A 204 -3.35 22.86 8.22
CA LEU A 204 -3.63 23.47 9.52
C LEU A 204 -2.55 23.13 10.56
N ALA A 205 -1.95 21.95 10.48
CA ALA A 205 -0.86 21.55 11.36
C ALA A 205 0.34 22.51 11.31
N HIS A 206 0.68 23.07 10.13
CA HIS A 206 1.77 24.04 9.99
C HIS A 206 1.40 25.44 10.51
N ALA A 207 0.11 25.70 10.75
CA ALA A 207 -0.36 26.96 11.31
C ALA A 207 -0.50 26.89 12.85
N LEU A 208 -0.53 25.68 13.40
CA LEU A 208 -0.73 25.42 14.83
C LEU A 208 0.56 25.08 15.58
N PHE A 209 1.61 24.66 14.86
CA PHE A 209 2.92 24.28 15.38
C PHE A 209 4.01 24.88 14.51
#